data_AF-A0AAV9E9T0-F1
#
_entry.id   AF-A0AAV9E9T0-F1
#
_cell.length_a   1.000
_cell.length_b   1.000
_cell.length_c   1.000
_cell.angle_alpha   90.00
_cell.angle_beta   90.00
_cell.angle_gamma   90.00
#
_symmetry.space_group_name_H-M   'P 1'
#
loop_
_entity.id
_entity.type
_entity.pdbx_description
1 polymer ?
#
loop_
_entity_poly.entity_id
_entity_poly.type
_entity_poly.pdbx_seq_one_letter_code
_entity_poly.pdbx_strand_id
1 'polypeptide(L)' 'MDVAWTEPFDPDDPILKFPNVLITPHVAGITEYSNRIMAKVFTNGDDDINIDMWRKAQWA' A
#
# COMPACT_ATOMS: atom_id res chain seq x y z
N MET A 1 0.24 -4.23 -14.87
CA MET A 1 -1.10 -4.10 -14.27
C MET A 1 -0.95 -4.19 -12.77
N ASP A 2 -1.62 -3.32 -12.01
CA ASP A 2 -1.48 -3.26 -10.55
C ASP A 2 -2.69 -3.84 -9.80
N VAL A 3 -3.84 -3.94 -10.45
CA VAL A 3 -5.10 -4.39 -9.83
C VAL A 3 -5.67 -5.59 -10.57
N ALA A 4 -6.41 -6.44 -9.86
CA ALA A 4 -7.10 -7.59 -10.42
C ALA A 4 -8.56 -7.64 -9.96
N TRP A 5 -9.37 -8.49 -10.59
CA TRP A 5 -10.75 -8.72 -10.15
C TRP A 5 -10.81 -9.39 -8.77
N THR A 6 -9.84 -10.25 -8.46
CA THR A 6 -9.68 -10.92 -7.17
C THR A 6 -8.23 -10.81 -6.73
N GLU A 7 -8.01 -10.57 -5.43
CA GLU A 7 -6.68 -10.40 -4.84
C GLU A 7 -6.50 -11.36 -3.63
N PRO A 8 -5.32 -12.00 -3.44
CA PRO A 8 -4.11 -11.92 -4.27
C PRO A 8 -4.28 -12.50 -5.68
N PHE A 9 -3.33 -12.21 -6.58
CA PHE A 9 -3.34 -12.75 -7.94
C PHE A 9 -3.33 -14.28 -7.93
N ASP A 10 -4.18 -14.88 -8.77
CA ASP A 10 -4.11 -16.32 -9.07
C ASP A 10 -2.81 -16.60 -9.85
N PRO A 11 -1.87 -17.41 -9.32
CA PRO A 11 -0.62 -17.72 -10.01
C PRO A 11 -0.84 -18.47 -11.33
N ASP A 12 -1.99 -19.11 -11.53
CA ASP A 12 -2.31 -19.84 -12.75
C ASP A 12 -3.05 -18.99 -13.81
N ASP A 13 -3.29 -17.69 -13.52
CA ASP A 13 -3.98 -16.78 -14.43
C ASP A 13 -3.29 -16.73 -15.81
N PRO A 14 -4.02 -16.97 -16.92
CA PRO A 14 -3.46 -16.91 -18.27
C PRO A 14 -2.70 -15.62 -18.59
N ILE A 15 -3.07 -14.48 -18.00
CA ILE A 15 -2.42 -13.20 -18.29
C ILE A 15 -0.96 -13.15 -17.81
N LEU A 16 -0.60 -13.95 -16.80
CA LEU A 16 0.76 -14.05 -16.27
C LEU A 16 1.73 -14.77 -17.21
N LYS A 17 1.22 -15.46 -18.23
CA LYS A 17 2.02 -16.24 -19.19
C LYS A 17 2.55 -15.40 -20.35
N PHE A 18 2.10 -14.15 -20.52
CA PHE A 18 2.54 -13.29 -21.60
C PHE A 18 3.87 -12.59 -21.25
N PRO A 19 4.88 -12.63 -22.14
CA PRO A 19 6.22 -12.10 -21.85
C PRO A 19 6.27 -10.57 -21.72
N ASN A 20 5.24 -9.87 -22.21
CA ASN A 20 5.16 -8.41 -22.18
C ASN A 20 4.24 -7.89 -21.07
N VAL A 21 3.83 -8.78 -20.15
CA VAL A 21 3.00 -8.43 -19.01
C VAL A 21 3.89 -8.29 -17.78
N LEU A 22 3.87 -7.10 -17.18
CA LEU A 22 4.43 -6.84 -15.85
C LEU A 22 3.29 -6.64 -14.87
N ILE A 23 3.31 -7.36 -13.74
CA ILE A 23 2.30 -7.26 -12.68
C ILE A 23 2.96 -6.73 -11.40
N THR A 24 2.23 -5.87 -10.70
CA THR A 24 2.60 -5.35 -9.38
C THR A 24 1.47 -5.68 -8.40
N PRO A 25 1.76 -6.06 -7.14
CA PRO A 25 0.75 -6.55 -6.20
C PRO A 25 -0.03 -5.42 -5.51
N HIS A 26 -0.80 -4.63 -6.26
CA HIS A 26 -1.58 -3.49 -5.76
C HIS A 26 -0.76 -2.48 -4.95
N VAL A 27 0.37 -2.05 -5.51
CA VAL A 27 1.34 -1.17 -4.86
C VAL A 27 1.61 0.12 -5.64
N ALA A 28 0.94 0.38 -6.75
CA ALA A 28 1.20 1.59 -7.55
C ALA A 28 0.93 2.90 -6.79
N GLY A 29 0.01 2.87 -5.81
CA GLY A 29 -0.28 4.02 -4.94
C GLY A 29 0.49 4.05 -3.62
N ILE A 30 1.32 3.04 -3.33
CA ILE A 30 1.93 2.86 -2.01
C ILE A 30 3.30 3.52 -1.98
N THR A 31 3.39 4.61 -1.21
CA THR A 31 4.64 5.27 -0.84
C THR A 31 4.55 5.69 0.63
N GLU A 32 5.69 5.95 1.26
CA GLU A 32 5.69 6.50 2.63
C GLU A 32 4.87 7.80 2.69
N TYR A 33 5.06 8.68 1.71
CA TYR A 33 4.37 9.96 1.64
C TYR A 33 2.85 9.79 1.47
N SER A 34 2.40 8.98 0.50
CA SER A 34 0.96 8.76 0.25
C SER A 34 0.26 8.14 1.46
N ASN A 35 0.93 7.20 2.15
CA ASN A 35 0.40 6.60 3.37
C ASN A 35 0.32 7.62 4.53
N ARG A 36 1.31 8.50 4.69
CA ARG A 36 1.28 9.58 5.71
C ARG A 36 0.13 10.56 5.46
N ILE A 37 -0.05 10.98 4.21
CA ILE A 37 -1.14 11.90 3.84
C ILE A 37 -2.50 11.22 4.03
N MET A 38 -2.64 9.96 3.60
CA MET A 38 -3.87 9.19 3.81
C MET A 38 -4.21 9.08 5.30
N ALA A 39 -3.23 8.77 6.14
CA ALA A 39 -3.40 8.71 7.58
C ALA A 39 -3.90 10.05 8.14
N LYS A 40 -3.27 11.17 7.77
CA LYS A 40 -3.69 12.52 8.18
C LYS A 40 -5.14 12.83 7.79
N VAL A 41 -5.53 12.49 6.56
CA VAL A 41 -6.90 12.71 6.05
C VAL A 41 -7.89 11.86 6.84
N PHE A 42 -7.58 10.59 7.09
CA PHE A 42 -8.47 9.68 7.81
C PHE A 42 -8.66 10.08 9.28
N THR A 43 -7.65 10.69 9.91
CA THR A 43 -7.69 11.09 11.32
C THR A 43 -8.16 12.53 11.55
N ASN A 44 -8.72 13.21 10.53
CA ASN A 44 -9.29 14.56 10.62
C ASN A 44 -8.39 15.65 11.27
N GLY A 45 -7.06 15.54 11.16
CA GLY A 45 -6.15 16.67 11.45
C GLY A 45 -5.38 16.70 12.78
N ASP A 46 -5.31 15.62 13.57
CA ASP A 46 -4.49 15.55 14.80
C ASP A 46 -3.35 14.50 14.71
N ASP A 47 -2.54 14.54 13.64
CA ASP A 47 -1.54 13.52 13.29
C ASP A 47 -0.16 13.68 13.96
N ASP A 48 0.19 14.88 14.43
CA ASP A 48 1.53 15.11 15.00
C ASP A 48 1.73 14.41 16.37
N ILE A 49 0.66 14.19 17.14
CA ILE A 49 0.76 13.56 18.47
C ILE A 49 0.75 12.02 18.40
N ASN A 50 -0.08 11.42 17.56
CA ASN A 50 -0.27 9.95 17.56
C ASN A 50 0.78 9.19 16.73
N ILE A 51 1.27 9.75 15.62
CA ILE A 51 2.34 9.12 14.82
C ILE A 51 3.67 9.08 15.60
N ASP A 52 3.96 10.11 16.39
CA ASP A 52 5.18 10.18 17.19
C ASP A 52 5.17 9.17 18.36
N MET A 53 3.99 8.89 18.93
CA MET A 53 3.83 7.85 19.96
C MET A 53 4.10 6.44 19.41
N TRP A 54 3.61 6.11 18.20
CA TRP A 54 3.88 4.81 17.57
C TRP A 54 5.36 4.62 17.22
N ARG A 55 6.06 5.69 16.81
CA ARG A 55 7.51 5.64 16.58
C ARG A 55 8.31 5.43 17.87
N LYS A 56 7.90 6.00 18.99
CA LYS A 56 8.59 5.78 20.28
C LYS A 56 8.38 4.37 20.84
N ALA A 57 7.23 3.76 20.59
CA ALA A 57 6.90 2.42 21.07
C ALA A 57 7.62 1.28 20.33
N GLN A 58 8.11 1.50 19.10
CA GLN A 58 8.82 0.47 18.31
C GLN A 58 10.33 0.39 18.59
N TRP A 59 10.87 1.27 19.43
CA TRP A 59 12.31 1.34 19.75
C TRP A 59 12.60 1.27 21.27
N ALA A 60 11.64 0.80 22.07
CA ALA A 60 11.77 0.51 23.50
C ALA A 60 11.65 -1.00 23.75
#